data_AF-A0AA91PVY0-F1
#
_entry.id   AF-A0AA91PVY0-F1
#
_cell.length_a   1.000
_cell.length_b   1.000
_cell.length_c   1.000
_cell.angle_alpha   90.00
_cell.angle_beta   90.00
_cell.angle_gamma   90.00
#
_symmetry.space_group_name_H-M   'P 1'
#
loop_
_entity.id
_entity.type
_entity.pdbx_description
1 polymer ?
#
loop_
_entity_poly.entity_id
_entity_poly.type
_entity_poly.pdbx_seq_one_letter_code
_entity_poly.pdbx_strand_id
1 'polypeptide(L)'
;MTRLCVDPSALALQFPRAAPTTPVRVRVLAQVQHYDEAYARLFVVRCANLPRTEQIDLDGDGENKNQNTTVAVDVSEVLANLGPRHVRVGAVVSIWGMYDGESIHAVECEAVESADLTGQASVLAEIAALGDL
;
A
#
# COMPACT_ATOMS: atom_id res chain seq x y z
N MET A 1 -15.23 -8.31 -4.19
CA MET A 1 -13.99 -8.99 -3.77
C MET A 1 -12.99 -7.94 -3.34
N THR A 2 -12.13 -8.22 -2.37
CA THR A 2 -11.04 -7.33 -1.94
C THR A 2 -9.72 -7.94 -2.41
N ARG A 3 -8.89 -7.18 -3.12
CA ARG A 3 -7.56 -7.64 -3.56
C ARG A 3 -6.48 -7.22 -2.55
N LEU A 4 -5.51 -8.11 -2.33
CA LEU A 4 -4.29 -7.80 -1.59
C LEU A 4 -3.30 -7.11 -2.54
N CYS A 5 -2.85 -5.92 -2.17
CA CYS A 5 -1.87 -5.13 -2.89
C CYS A 5 -0.58 -5.04 -2.07
N VAL A 6 0.51 -5.57 -2.61
CA VAL A 6 1.85 -5.54 -2.00
C VAL A 6 2.72 -4.40 -2.53
N ASP A 7 2.20 -3.68 -3.54
CA ASP A 7 2.87 -2.55 -4.16
C ASP A 7 1.89 -1.37 -4.32
N PRO A 8 1.85 -0.43 -3.35
CA PRO A 8 0.89 0.66 -3.36
C PRO A 8 0.92 1.50 -4.65
N SER A 9 2.09 1.67 -5.28
CA SER A 9 2.20 2.47 -6.51
C SER A 9 1.47 1.85 -7.70
N ALA A 10 1.17 0.56 -7.65
CA ALA A 10 0.43 -0.14 -8.69
C ALA A 10 -1.10 0.06 -8.59
N LEU A 11 -1.61 0.68 -7.51
CA LEU A 11 -3.07 0.83 -7.29
C LEU A 11 -3.78 1.56 -8.43
N ALA A 12 -3.19 2.64 -8.95
CA ALA A 12 -3.77 3.40 -10.06
C ALA A 12 -3.87 2.56 -11.35
N LEU A 13 -2.91 1.66 -11.58
CA LEU A 13 -2.92 0.75 -12.74
C LEU A 13 -3.85 -0.44 -12.54
N GLN A 14 -3.96 -0.95 -11.30
CA GLN A 14 -4.85 -2.05 -10.96
C GLN A 14 -6.33 -1.61 -10.95
N PHE A 15 -6.60 -0.36 -10.57
CA PHE A 15 -7.93 0.19 -10.43
C PHE A 15 -8.08 1.53 -11.17
N PRO A 16 -7.93 1.57 -12.50
CA PRO A 16 -7.96 2.81 -13.28
C PRO A 16 -9.35 3.49 -13.31
N ARG A 17 -10.39 2.80 -12.82
CA ARG A 17 -11.76 3.32 -12.70
C ARG A 17 -12.12 3.74 -11.27
N ALA A 18 -11.20 3.64 -10.32
CA ALA A 18 -11.42 4.13 -8.97
C ALA A 18 -11.60 5.65 -9.02
N ALA A 19 -12.63 6.14 -8.33
CA ALA A 19 -12.96 7.55 -8.21
C ALA A 19 -13.61 7.76 -6.83
N PRO A 20 -13.68 9.00 -6.31
CA PRO A 20 -14.39 9.27 -5.05
C PRO A 20 -15.86 8.84 -5.05
N THR A 21 -16.51 8.85 -6.22
CA THR A 21 -17.89 8.39 -6.39
C THR A 21 -18.02 6.88 -6.55
N THR A 22 -16.93 6.19 -6.92
CA THR A 22 -16.87 4.73 -7.12
C THR A 22 -15.58 4.16 -6.52
N PRO A 23 -15.42 4.22 -5.18
CA PRO A 23 -14.21 3.77 -4.53
C PRO A 23 -14.13 2.23 -4.51
N VAL A 24 -12.91 1.71 -4.47
CA VAL A 24 -12.62 0.28 -4.53
C VAL A 24 -12.06 -0.22 -3.19
N ARG A 25 -12.58 -1.34 -2.70
CA ARG A 25 -12.08 -1.99 -1.48
C ARG A 25 -10.71 -2.62 -1.75
N VAL A 26 -9.71 -2.22 -0.97
CA VAL A 26 -8.34 -2.72 -1.07
C VAL A 26 -7.82 -3.18 0.29
N ARG A 27 -6.93 -4.18 0.27
CA ARG A 27 -6.06 -4.48 1.40
C ARG A 27 -4.62 -4.23 0.95
N VAL A 28 -3.90 -3.35 1.63
CA VAL A 28 -2.55 -2.94 1.24
C VAL A 28 -1.55 -3.33 2.31
N LEU A 29 -0.48 -4.00 1.91
CA LEU A 29 0.65 -4.33 2.76
C LEU A 29 1.83 -3.46 2.34
N ALA A 30 2.19 -2.50 3.17
CA ALA A 30 3.13 -1.45 2.80
C ALA A 30 4.03 -1.03 3.96
N GLN A 31 5.11 -0.35 3.62
CA GLN A 31 6.06 0.20 4.57
C GLN A 31 5.80 1.69 4.77
N VAL A 32 5.81 2.14 6.02
CA VAL A 32 5.61 3.53 6.39
C VAL A 32 6.83 4.34 6.01
N GLN A 33 6.63 5.40 5.23
CA GLN A 33 7.65 6.37 4.90
C GLN A 33 7.58 7.59 5.83
N HIS A 34 6.37 8.10 6.08
CA HIS A 34 6.13 9.28 6.91
C HIS A 34 4.69 9.30 7.45
N TYR A 35 4.46 10.01 8.55
CA TYR A 35 3.13 10.28 9.11
C TYR A 35 2.98 11.77 9.37
N ASP A 36 1.93 12.35 8.81
CA ASP A 36 1.51 13.72 9.02
C ASP A 36 0.35 13.75 10.01
N GLU A 37 0.66 14.14 11.25
CA GLU A 37 -0.29 14.19 12.35
C GLU A 37 -1.33 15.31 12.17
N ALA A 38 -0.99 16.41 11.51
CA ALA A 38 -1.88 17.56 11.37
C ALA A 38 -3.09 17.24 10.46
N TYR A 39 -2.87 16.39 9.45
CA TYR A 39 -3.89 15.97 8.50
C TYR A 39 -4.32 14.51 8.68
N ALA A 40 -3.81 13.83 9.71
CA ALA A 40 -4.04 12.40 9.93
C ALA A 40 -3.76 11.55 8.67
N ARG A 41 -2.60 11.77 8.05
CA ARG A 41 -2.20 11.09 6.80
C ARG A 41 -0.95 10.26 6.98
N LEU A 42 -1.05 8.98 6.65
CA LEU A 42 0.08 8.06 6.61
C LEU A 42 0.55 7.91 5.16
N PHE A 43 1.84 8.11 4.94
CA PHE A 43 2.48 8.01 3.65
C PHE A 43 3.22 6.68 3.58
N VAL A 44 2.81 5.82 2.66
CA VAL A 44 3.31 4.45 2.56
C VAL A 44 3.94 4.17 1.20
N VAL A 45 4.91 3.26 1.20
CA VAL A 45 5.64 2.81 0.03
C VAL A 45 5.70 1.29 0.04
N ARG A 46 6.10 0.71 -1.09
CA ARG A 46 6.36 -0.73 -1.20
C ARG A 46 7.37 -1.21 -0.15
N CYS A 47 7.12 -2.37 0.45
CA CYS A 47 8.06 -2.99 1.39
C CYS A 47 9.37 -3.36 0.69
N ALA A 48 10.52 -2.90 1.23
CA ALA A 48 11.83 -3.17 0.64
C ALA A 48 12.17 -4.69 0.54
N ASN A 49 11.62 -5.50 1.44
CA ASN A 49 11.92 -6.93 1.54
C ASN A 49 11.06 -7.82 0.62
N LEU A 50 10.11 -7.24 -0.13
CA LEU A 50 9.27 -8.01 -1.06
C LEU A 50 9.92 -8.03 -2.47
N PRO A 51 9.81 -9.14 -3.22
CA PRO A 51 10.31 -9.24 -4.60
C PRO A 51 9.52 -8.32 -5.54
N ARG A 52 10.20 -7.44 -6.30
CA ARG A 52 9.51 -6.53 -7.24
C ARG A 52 8.83 -7.35 -8.33
N THR A 53 7.54 -7.13 -8.52
CA THR A 53 6.90 -7.46 -9.78
C THR A 53 7.42 -6.42 -10.76
N GLU A 54 8.29 -6.80 -11.70
CA GLU A 54 8.85 -5.84 -12.64
C GLU A 54 7.72 -5.22 -13.46
N GLN A 55 7.46 -3.92 -13.22
CA GLN A 55 6.75 -3.11 -14.20
C GLN A 55 7.66 -2.99 -15.41
N ILE A 56 7.22 -3.57 -16.52
CA ILE A 56 7.86 -3.37 -17.82
C ILE A 56 7.46 -1.95 -18.25
N ASP A 57 8.37 -0.99 -18.12
CA ASP A 57 8.26 0.30 -18.78
C ASP A 57 8.23 0.05 -20.29
N LEU A 58 7.06 0.23 -20.91
CA LEU A 58 6.88 0.14 -22.36
C LEU A 58 7.31 1.43 -23.07
N ASP A 59 7.53 2.51 -22.32
CA ASP A 59 7.99 3.79 -22.82
C ASP A 59 9.50 3.91 -22.55
N GLY A 60 10.30 3.69 -23.60
CA GLY A 60 11.76 3.60 -23.55
C GLY A 60 12.50 4.91 -23.26
N ASP A 61 12.10 5.65 -22.22
CA ASP A 61 12.80 6.83 -21.70
C ASP A 61 13.58 6.46 -20.43
N GLY A 62 14.87 6.18 -20.62
CA GLY A 62 15.76 5.54 -19.65
C GLY A 62 16.19 6.36 -18.43
N GLU A 63 15.37 7.24 -17.86
CA GLU A 63 15.76 8.08 -16.70
C GLU A 63 14.72 8.25 -15.57
N ASN A 64 13.81 7.29 -15.35
CA ASN A 64 12.97 7.28 -14.13
C ASN A 64 13.02 5.96 -13.34
N LYS A 65 14.22 5.36 -13.23
CA LYS A 65 14.45 4.24 -12.32
C LYS A 65 14.33 4.70 -10.86
N ASN A 66 13.38 4.12 -10.12
CA ASN A 66 13.31 4.09 -8.64
C ASN A 66 12.52 5.19 -7.91
N GLN A 67 11.43 5.73 -8.45
CA GLN A 67 10.49 6.41 -7.56
C GLN A 67 9.65 5.34 -6.83
N ASN A 68 9.97 5.08 -5.56
CA ASN A 68 9.01 4.47 -4.63
C ASN A 68 7.85 5.47 -4.51
N THR A 69 6.89 5.41 -5.43
CA THR A 69 5.78 6.36 -5.45
C THR A 69 4.99 6.19 -4.17
N THR A 70 5.00 7.24 -3.37
CA THR A 70 4.35 7.28 -2.08
C THR A 70 2.84 7.37 -2.27
N VAL A 71 2.10 6.53 -1.58
CA VAL A 71 0.63 6.57 -1.54
C VAL A 71 0.19 7.17 -0.21
N ALA A 72 -0.75 8.11 -0.29
CA ALA A 72 -1.36 8.72 0.87
C ALA A 72 -2.51 7.86 1.40
N VAL A 73 -2.55 7.72 2.73
CA VAL A 73 -3.58 6.96 3.44
C VAL A 73 -4.17 7.89 4.49
N ASP A 74 -5.44 8.23 4.31
CA ASP A 74 -6.21 8.92 5.34
C ASP A 74 -6.53 7.92 6.45
N VAL A 75 -6.06 8.23 7.66
CA VAL A 75 -6.22 7.37 8.84
C VAL A 75 -7.12 8.00 9.90
N SER A 76 -7.86 9.05 9.55
CA SER A 76 -8.74 9.79 10.47
C SER A 76 -9.71 8.90 11.24
N GLU A 77 -10.28 7.89 10.58
CA GLU A 77 -11.24 6.96 11.18
C GLU A 77 -10.60 5.93 12.12
N VAL A 78 -9.29 5.69 11.99
CA VAL A 78 -8.55 4.69 12.78
C VAL A 78 -7.55 5.32 13.75
N LEU A 79 -7.57 6.65 13.92
CA LEU A 79 -6.70 7.40 14.82
C LEU A 79 -6.68 6.85 16.25
N ALA A 80 -7.83 6.42 16.77
CA ALA A 80 -7.91 5.87 18.13
C ALA A 80 -7.10 4.58 18.32
N ASN A 81 -6.85 3.83 17.24
CA ASN A 81 -6.13 2.56 17.23
C ASN A 81 -4.67 2.70 16.76
N LEU A 82 -4.29 3.91 16.31
CA LEU A 82 -2.94 4.22 15.82
C LEU A 82 -1.95 4.36 16.98
N GLY A 83 -1.29 3.26 17.30
CA GLY A 83 -0.14 3.24 18.22
C GLY A 83 1.21 3.58 17.55
N PRO A 84 2.29 3.79 18.34
CA PRO A 84 3.64 4.13 17.82
C PRO A 84 4.21 3.15 16.79
N ARG A 85 3.76 1.89 16.81
CA ARG A 85 4.18 0.85 15.87
C ARG A 85 3.69 1.08 14.44
N HIS A 86 2.61 1.84 14.26
CA HIS A 86 1.98 2.08 12.96
C HIS A 86 2.51 3.30 12.22
N VAL A 87 3.04 4.28 12.94
CA VAL A 87 3.50 5.57 12.39
C VAL A 87 5.02 5.68 12.29
N ARG A 88 5.74 4.71 12.87
CA ARG A 88 7.20 4.68 12.83
C ARG A 88 7.68 4.46 11.41
N VAL A 89 8.57 5.32 10.95
CA VAL A 89 9.26 5.18 9.66
C VAL A 89 9.90 3.79 9.56
N GLY A 90 9.64 3.10 8.46
CA GLY A 90 10.11 1.76 8.18
C GLY A 90 9.24 0.63 8.75
N ALA A 91 8.23 0.93 9.58
CA ALA A 91 7.28 -0.09 10.02
C ALA A 91 6.47 -0.64 8.84
N VAL A 92 6.10 -1.91 8.91
CA VAL A 92 5.19 -2.51 7.93
C VAL A 92 3.79 -2.50 8.50
N VAL A 93 2.82 -2.12 7.68
CA VAL A 93 1.42 -2.02 8.05
C VAL A 93 0.54 -2.76 7.05
N SER A 94 -0.49 -3.42 7.56
CA SER A 94 -1.61 -3.95 6.79
C SER A 94 -2.77 -2.98 6.93
N ILE A 95 -3.13 -2.35 5.82
CA ILE A 95 -4.21 -1.35 5.75
C ILE A 95 -5.39 -1.97 5.02
N TRP A 96 -6.58 -1.86 5.60
CA TRP A 96 -7.83 -2.20 4.93
C TRP A 96 -8.63 -0.92 4.74
N GLY A 97 -9.12 -0.69 3.52
CA GLY A 97 -9.73 0.60 3.21
C GLY A 97 -10.34 0.71 1.82
N MET A 98 -10.74 1.94 1.51
CA MET A 98 -11.35 2.35 0.26
C MET A 98 -10.37 3.20 -0.54
N TYR A 99 -9.94 2.73 -1.70
CA TYR A 99 -9.13 3.50 -2.65
C TYR A 99 -10.03 4.27 -3.61
N ASP A 100 -9.83 5.58 -3.69
CA ASP A 100 -10.68 6.50 -4.47
C ASP A 100 -10.03 6.96 -5.78
N GLY A 101 -8.88 6.39 -6.16
CA GLY A 101 -8.11 6.81 -7.33
C GLY A 101 -6.92 7.72 -6.99
N GLU A 102 -6.87 8.30 -5.79
CA GLU A 102 -5.76 9.15 -5.34
C GLU A 102 -5.18 8.67 -4.00
N SER A 103 -6.05 8.35 -3.05
CA SER A 103 -5.68 8.00 -1.67
C SER A 103 -6.49 6.82 -1.15
N ILE A 104 -6.06 6.26 -0.02
CA ILE A 104 -6.77 5.19 0.67
C ILE A 104 -7.41 5.76 1.93
N HIS A 105 -8.72 5.66 2.07
CA HIS A 105 -9.40 5.88 3.35
C HIS A 105 -9.36 4.58 4.16
N ALA A 106 -8.51 4.56 5.19
CA ALA A 106 -8.32 3.39 6.04
C ALA A 106 -9.48 3.23 7.02
N VAL A 107 -10.07 2.05 7.02
CA VAL A 107 -11.04 1.63 8.03
C VAL A 107 -10.42 0.71 9.07
N GLU A 108 -9.30 0.06 8.73
CA GLU A 108 -8.44 -0.69 9.66
C GLU A 108 -6.96 -0.49 9.29
N CYS A 109 -6.09 -0.42 10.31
CA CYS A 109 -4.64 -0.33 10.14
C CYS A 109 -3.96 -1.14 11.24
N GLU A 110 -3.20 -2.17 10.85
CA GLU A 110 -2.50 -3.07 11.76
C GLU A 110 -1.00 -3.02 11.52
N ALA A 111 -0.20 -2.91 12.57
CA ALA A 111 1.25 -3.06 12.47
C ALA A 111 1.64 -4.54 12.32
N VAL A 112 2.47 -4.84 11.32
CA VAL A 112 2.96 -6.18 10.99
C VAL A 112 4.43 -6.28 11.40
N GLU A 113 4.78 -7.33 12.16
CA GLU A 113 6.17 -7.55 12.54
C GLU A 113 6.98 -8.07 11.33
N SER A 114 8.18 -7.52 11.12
CA SER A 114 8.98 -7.85 9.93
C SER A 114 9.40 -9.32 9.84
N ALA A 115 9.41 -10.04 10.96
CA ALA A 115 9.68 -11.47 11.02
C ALA A 115 8.59 -12.30 10.31
N ASP A 116 7.33 -11.85 10.33
CA ASP A 116 6.22 -12.55 9.69
C ASP A 116 6.31 -12.50 8.16
N LEU A 117 7.00 -11.49 7.62
CA LEU A 117 7.14 -11.28 6.18
C LEU A 117 8.27 -12.12 5.56
N THR A 118 9.35 -12.37 6.31
CA THR A 118 10.55 -13.03 5.79
C THR A 118 10.34 -14.47 5.32
N GLY A 119 9.32 -15.17 5.83
CA GLY A 119 8.99 -16.54 5.42
C GLY A 119 7.85 -16.64 4.39
N GLN A 120 7.09 -15.57 4.18
CA GLN A 120 5.85 -15.57 3.38
C GLN A 120 5.88 -14.62 2.18
N ALA A 121 6.97 -13.88 1.98
CA ALA A 121 7.12 -12.89 0.91
C ALA A 121 6.77 -13.42 -0.49
N SER A 122 7.20 -14.63 -0.84
CA SER A 122 6.89 -15.24 -2.14
C SER A 122 5.39 -15.58 -2.28
N VAL A 123 4.79 -16.13 -1.23
CA VAL A 123 3.36 -16.49 -1.19
C VAL A 123 2.49 -15.24 -1.25
N LEU A 124 2.86 -14.17 -0.55
CA LEU A 124 2.13 -12.89 -0.60
C LEU A 124 2.21 -12.24 -1.99
N ALA A 125 3.36 -12.34 -2.65
CA ALA A 125 3.51 -11.88 -4.04
C ALA A 125 2.67 -12.72 -5.01
N GLU A 126 2.63 -14.05 -4.85
CA GLU A 126 1.79 -14.94 -5.66
C GLU A 126 0.29 -14.68 -5.44
N ILE A 127 -0.17 -14.51 -4.20
CA ILE A 127 -1.58 -14.18 -3.90
C ILE A 127 -1.97 -12.83 -4.50
N ALA A 128 -1.08 -11.84 -4.44
CA ALA A 128 -1.31 -10.55 -5.09
C ALA A 128 -1.40 -10.68 -6.62
N ALA A 129 -0.62 -11.57 -7.23
CA ALA A 129 -0.63 -11.85 -8.67
C ALA A 129 -1.84 -12.70 -9.11
N LEU A 130 -2.35 -13.60 -8.26
CA LEU A 130 -3.44 -14.54 -8.55
C LEU A 130 -4.84 -13.92 -8.47
N GLY A 131 -4.98 -12.62 -8.18
CA GLY A 131 -6.27 -11.95 -7.99
C GLY A 131 -7.19 -11.90 -9.22
N ASP A 132 -6.83 -12.53 -10.34
CA ASP A 132 -7.48 -12.47 -11.66
C ASP A 132 -8.14 -13.80 -12.14
N LEU A 133 -8.52 -14.71 -11.22
CA LEU A 133 -9.43 -15.83 -11.53
C LEU A 133 -10.83 -15.65 -10.95
#